data_AF-A0A0A5HVP2-F1
#
_entry.id   AF-A0A0A5HVP2-F1
#
_cell.length_a   1.000
_cell.length_b   1.000
_cell.length_c   1.000
_cell.angle_alpha   90.00
_cell.angle_beta   90.00
_cell.angle_gamma   90.00
#
_symmetry.space_group_name_H-M   'P 1'
#
loop_
_entity.id
_entity.type
_entity.pdbx_description
1 polymer ?
#
loop_
_entity_poly.entity_id
_entity_poly.type
_entity_poly.pdbx_seq_one_letter_code
_entity_poly.pdbx_strand_id
1 'polypeptide(L)'
;MNLSHKRLETLPFELYCNQPFLIEVSSHNGGLKLGSKNTNIVEDYIFEVQIDKTKTRFRTESKDLTNVNRISSFGVIPFSSTGELRVTLERGLLYAGHYRDTVEIDIIPSILSTVK
;
A
#
# COMPACT_ATOMS: atom_id res chain seq x y z
N MET A 1 -10.60 1.64 2.11
CA MET A 1 -11.02 0.62 1.12
C MET A 1 -12.01 -0.33 1.79
N ASN A 2 -13.08 -0.77 1.10
CA ASN A 2 -14.10 -1.64 1.68
C ASN A 2 -14.18 -2.99 0.93
N LEU A 3 -13.92 -4.08 1.65
CA LEU A 3 -13.90 -5.45 1.12
C LEU A 3 -15.09 -6.31 1.59
N SER A 4 -16.11 -5.74 2.23
CA SER A 4 -17.21 -6.52 2.84
C SER A 4 -17.96 -7.44 1.86
N HIS A 5 -17.98 -7.11 0.56
CA HIS A 5 -18.67 -7.88 -0.47
C HIS A 5 -17.80 -8.16 -1.70
N LYS A 6 -16.48 -7.94 -1.58
CA LYS A 6 -15.55 -8.03 -2.71
C LYS A 6 -14.23 -8.60 -2.25
N ARG A 7 -13.57 -9.36 -3.12
CA ARG A 7 -12.20 -9.83 -2.88
C ARG A 7 -11.15 -8.82 -3.30
N LEU A 8 -11.53 -7.84 -4.09
CA LEU A 8 -10.64 -6.84 -4.65
C LEU A 8 -11.26 -5.47 -4.43
N GLU A 9 -10.46 -4.53 -3.96
CA GLU A 9 -10.81 -3.12 -3.95
C GLU A 9 -9.62 -2.32 -4.47
N THR A 10 -9.91 -1.25 -5.21
CA THR A 10 -8.92 -0.34 -5.77
C THR A 10 -9.25 1.08 -5.37
N LEU A 11 -8.23 1.86 -5.02
CA LEU A 11 -8.31 3.26 -4.62
C LEU A 11 -7.38 4.07 -5.53
N PRO A 12 -7.92 4.85 -6.46
CA PRO A 12 -7.11 5.74 -7.27
C PRO A 12 -6.57 6.89 -6.42
N PHE A 13 -5.41 7.40 -6.78
CA PHE A 13 -4.83 8.61 -6.22
C PHE A 13 -4.14 9.44 -7.29
N GLU A 14 -4.02 10.73 -7.03
CA GLU A 14 -3.24 11.65 -7.85
C GLU A 14 -1.92 11.98 -7.14
N LEU A 15 -0.85 12.06 -7.92
CA LEU A 15 0.48 12.41 -7.46
C LEU A 15 0.99 13.60 -8.26
N TYR A 16 1.34 14.66 -7.54
CA TYR A 16 1.93 15.87 -8.10
C TYR A 16 3.34 16.03 -7.55
N CYS A 17 4.36 15.57 -8.30
CA CYS A 17 5.74 15.62 -7.85
C CYS A 17 6.69 15.99 -9.00
N ASN A 18 7.40 17.11 -8.87
CA ASN A 18 8.36 17.60 -9.87
C ASN A 18 9.79 17.07 -9.64
N GLN A 19 9.95 16.05 -8.82
CA GLN A 19 11.23 15.42 -8.50
C GLN A 19 11.08 13.90 -8.35
N PRO A 20 12.17 13.12 -8.40
CA PRO A 20 12.12 11.72 -7.99
C PRO A 20 11.60 11.61 -6.55
N PHE A 21 10.98 10.49 -6.20
CA PHE A 21 10.42 10.29 -4.86
C PHE A 21 10.63 8.85 -4.39
N LEU A 22 10.57 8.70 -3.08
CA LEU A 22 10.50 7.44 -2.36
C LEU A 22 9.08 7.28 -1.82
N ILE A 23 8.53 6.08 -1.93
CA ILE A 23 7.32 5.68 -1.21
C ILE A 23 7.75 4.76 -0.08
N GLU A 24 7.30 5.07 1.13
CA GLU A 24 7.36 4.16 2.27
C GLU A 24 5.96 3.60 2.52
N VAL A 25 5.85 2.30 2.74
CA VAL A 25 4.58 1.61 3.01
C VAL A 25 4.74 0.73 4.24
N SER A 26 3.78 0.82 5.16
CA SER A 26 3.69 -0.10 6.30
C SER A 26 2.24 -0.40 6.68
N SER A 27 2.01 -1.52 7.35
CA SER A 27 0.71 -1.94 7.88
C SER A 27 0.81 -2.05 9.39
N HIS A 28 -0.16 -1.46 10.09
CA HIS A 28 -0.20 -1.47 11.54
C HIS A 28 -0.33 -2.89 12.13
N ASN A 29 -1.09 -3.77 11.48
CA ASN A 29 -1.31 -5.14 11.99
C ASN A 29 -0.66 -6.21 11.11
N GLY A 30 -0.03 -5.85 10.00
CA GLY A 30 0.43 -6.81 8.99
C GLY A 30 -0.72 -7.51 8.24
N GLY A 31 -1.94 -6.99 8.31
CA GLY A 31 -3.12 -7.69 7.79
C GLY A 31 -4.42 -7.26 8.46
N LEU A 32 -5.52 -7.83 7.99
CA LEU A 32 -6.86 -7.57 8.52
C LEU A 32 -7.02 -8.20 9.91
N LYS A 33 -7.02 -7.39 10.96
CA LYS A 33 -7.23 -7.85 12.34
C LYS A 33 -8.71 -7.95 12.67
N LEU A 34 -9.14 -9.09 13.21
CA LEU A 34 -10.51 -9.28 13.73
C LEU A 34 -10.70 -8.48 15.02
N GLY A 35 -11.72 -7.60 15.06
CA GLY A 35 -11.98 -6.66 16.16
C GLY A 35 -12.48 -7.26 17.48
N SER A 36 -12.43 -8.58 17.67
CA SER A 36 -12.83 -9.21 18.93
C SER A 36 -11.70 -9.04 19.97
N LYS A 37 -12.06 -8.59 21.19
CA LYS A 37 -11.10 -8.22 22.26
C LYS A 37 -10.16 -9.36 22.70
N ASN A 38 -10.49 -10.62 22.40
CA ASN A 38 -9.72 -11.80 22.84
C ASN A 38 -9.10 -12.60 21.69
N THR A 39 -9.06 -12.07 20.46
CA THR A 39 -8.51 -12.79 19.30
C THR A 39 -7.37 -12.02 18.65
N ASN A 40 -6.22 -12.66 18.50
CA ASN A 40 -5.09 -12.17 17.69
C ASN A 40 -5.17 -12.71 16.25
N ILE A 41 -6.38 -12.85 15.72
CA ILE A 41 -6.59 -13.33 14.36
C ILE A 41 -6.31 -12.18 13.40
N VAL A 42 -5.31 -12.37 12.55
CA VAL A 42 -4.91 -11.46 11.47
C VAL A 42 -4.97 -12.26 10.18
N GLU A 43 -5.72 -11.74 9.21
CA GLU A 43 -5.86 -12.33 7.89
C GLU A 43 -5.06 -11.53 6.86
N ASP A 44 -4.21 -12.22 6.11
CA ASP A 44 -3.33 -11.58 5.15
C ASP A 44 -4.09 -11.13 3.90
N TYR A 45 -3.61 -10.06 3.27
CA TYR A 45 -4.05 -9.63 1.95
C TYR A 45 -2.86 -9.27 1.08
N ILE A 46 -3.07 -9.25 -0.24
CA ILE A 46 -2.09 -8.70 -1.17
C ILE A 46 -2.31 -7.21 -1.29
N PHE A 47 -1.23 -6.46 -1.11
CA PHE A 47 -1.17 -5.03 -1.34
C PHE A 47 -0.39 -4.75 -2.62
N GLU A 48 -0.94 -3.90 -3.48
CA GLU A 48 -0.31 -3.44 -4.70
C GLU A 48 -0.35 -1.91 -4.80
N VAL A 49 0.76 -1.33 -5.27
CA VAL A 49 0.86 0.08 -5.66
C VAL A 49 1.34 0.12 -7.10
N GLN A 50 0.63 0.87 -7.94
CA GLN A 50 1.04 1.16 -9.31
C GLN A 50 0.91 2.66 -9.56
N ILE A 51 1.86 3.23 -10.31
CA ILE A 51 1.80 4.63 -10.76
C ILE A 51 1.99 4.66 -12.27
N ASP A 52 1.00 5.15 -13.01
CA ASP A 52 0.88 4.90 -14.46
C ASP A 52 2.03 5.48 -15.29
N LYS A 53 2.51 6.67 -14.92
CA LYS A 53 3.59 7.33 -15.65
C LYS A 53 4.96 6.90 -15.21
N THR A 54 5.08 6.15 -14.12
CA THR A 54 6.37 5.61 -13.64
C THR A 54 6.44 4.11 -13.93
N LYS A 55 7.64 3.53 -13.91
CA LYS A 55 7.79 2.05 -13.92
C LYS A 55 7.57 1.46 -12.53
N THR A 56 6.93 2.21 -11.62
CA THR A 56 6.76 1.83 -10.23
C THR A 56 5.56 0.90 -10.12
N ARG A 57 5.85 -0.39 -9.95
CA ARG A 57 4.89 -1.40 -9.51
C ARG A 57 5.46 -2.12 -8.30
N PHE A 58 4.72 -2.12 -7.22
CA PHE A 58 5.04 -2.84 -5.99
C PHE A 58 3.89 -3.77 -5.66
N ARG A 59 4.20 -5.01 -5.30
CA ARG A 59 3.25 -6.04 -4.87
C ARG A 59 3.86 -6.80 -3.70
N THR A 60 3.14 -6.92 -2.60
CA THR A 60 3.58 -7.66 -1.42
C THR A 60 2.41 -8.26 -0.66
N GLU A 61 2.68 -9.23 0.21
CA GLU A 61 1.73 -9.67 1.23
C GLU A 61 1.74 -8.68 2.40
N SER A 62 0.57 -8.49 3.03
CA SER A 62 0.40 -7.55 4.15
C SER A 62 1.28 -7.89 5.35
N LYS A 63 1.57 -9.18 5.58
CA LYS A 63 2.44 -9.63 6.67
C LYS A 63 3.85 -9.05 6.57
N ASP A 64 4.33 -8.83 5.35
CA ASP A 64 5.65 -8.27 5.07
C ASP A 64 5.66 -6.73 5.21
N LEU A 65 4.48 -6.10 5.29
CA LEU A 65 4.30 -4.68 5.59
C LEU A 65 4.33 -4.37 7.10
N THR A 66 4.54 -5.36 7.96
CA THR A 66 4.82 -5.12 9.40
C THR A 66 6.08 -4.28 9.60
N ASN A 67 7.00 -4.33 8.62
CA ASN A 67 8.13 -3.43 8.51
C ASN A 67 7.91 -2.42 7.38
N VAL A 68 8.60 -1.28 7.47
CA VAL A 68 8.57 -0.24 6.44
C VAL A 68 9.21 -0.76 5.15
N ASN A 69 8.42 -0.80 4.08
CA ASN A 69 8.86 -1.17 2.73
C ASN A 69 9.10 0.08 1.90
N ARG A 70 10.22 0.13 1.18
CA ARG A 70 10.70 1.29 0.43
C ARG A 70 10.65 1.05 -1.07
N ILE A 71 9.98 1.94 -1.80
CA ILE A 71 9.81 1.85 -3.26
C ILE A 71 10.32 3.14 -3.88
N SER A 72 11.30 3.05 -4.77
CA SER A 72 11.93 4.22 -5.41
C SER A 72 11.42 4.44 -6.83
N SER A 73 11.17 5.70 -7.19
CA SER A 73 10.73 6.10 -8.55
C SER A 73 11.90 6.42 -9.50
N PHE A 74 13.04 5.70 -9.39
CA PHE A 74 14.26 6.03 -10.14
C PHE A 74 14.01 6.28 -11.63
N GLY A 75 14.46 7.45 -12.11
CA GLY A 75 14.48 7.79 -13.54
C GLY A 75 13.17 8.35 -14.12
N VAL A 76 12.11 8.55 -13.33
CA VAL A 76 10.87 9.18 -13.81
C VAL A 76 10.44 10.31 -12.86
N ILE A 77 10.20 11.49 -13.43
CA ILE A 77 9.66 12.66 -12.74
C ILE A 77 8.20 12.85 -13.18
N PRO A 78 7.20 12.40 -12.39
CA PRO A 78 5.81 12.59 -12.73
C PRO A 78 5.29 13.96 -12.26
N PHE A 79 5.45 15.00 -13.07
CA PHE A 79 4.88 16.34 -12.80
C PHE A 79 3.39 16.27 -12.43
N SER A 80 2.65 15.41 -13.12
CA SER A 80 1.33 14.93 -12.71
C SER A 80 1.20 13.47 -13.12
N SER A 81 0.85 12.58 -12.20
CA SER A 81 0.52 11.18 -12.50
C SER A 81 -0.66 10.72 -11.67
N THR A 82 -1.38 9.76 -12.22
CA THR A 82 -2.32 8.92 -11.47
C THR A 82 -1.60 7.68 -10.98
N GLY A 83 -2.11 7.12 -9.91
CA GLY A 83 -1.73 5.80 -9.42
C GLY A 83 -2.92 5.10 -8.79
N GLU A 84 -2.73 3.83 -8.50
CA GLU A 84 -3.73 2.97 -7.89
C GLU A 84 -3.11 2.22 -6.72
N LEU A 85 -3.82 2.24 -5.60
CA LEU A 85 -3.64 1.29 -4.52
C LEU A 85 -4.64 0.18 -4.69
N ARG A 86 -4.21 -1.07 -4.55
CA ARG A 86 -5.08 -2.23 -4.70
C ARG A 86 -4.86 -3.19 -3.56
N VAL A 87 -5.97 -3.67 -3.00
CA VAL A 87 -5.98 -4.70 -1.96
C VAL A 87 -6.77 -5.89 -2.46
N THR A 88 -6.15 -7.07 -2.40
CA THR A 88 -6.76 -8.33 -2.80
C THR A 88 -6.77 -9.34 -1.65
N LEU A 89 -7.95 -9.83 -1.30
CA LEU A 89 -8.13 -11.00 -0.44
C LEU A 89 -8.05 -12.26 -1.31
N GLU A 90 -6.91 -12.94 -1.27
CA GLU A 90 -6.72 -14.21 -1.98
C GLU A 90 -7.55 -15.34 -1.37
N ARG A 91 -7.82 -15.25 -0.05
CA ARG A 91 -8.62 -16.22 0.71
C ARG A 91 -9.82 -15.54 1.34
N GLY A 92 -10.89 -16.31 1.53
CA GLY A 92 -12.06 -15.84 2.29
C GLY A 92 -11.75 -15.73 3.77
N LEU A 93 -12.38 -14.78 4.45
CA LEU A 93 -12.28 -14.62 5.90
C LEU A 93 -13.00 -15.79 6.59
N LEU A 94 -12.28 -16.54 7.43
CA LEU A 94 -12.81 -17.77 8.04
C LEU A 94 -13.82 -17.50 9.16
N TYR A 95 -13.66 -16.40 9.89
CA TYR A 95 -14.49 -16.07 11.04
C TYR A 95 -15.42 -14.91 10.74
N ALA A 96 -16.60 -14.92 11.34
CA ALA A 96 -17.54 -13.81 11.23
C ALA A 96 -17.09 -12.65 12.11
N GLY A 97 -17.21 -11.42 11.60
CA GLY A 97 -16.98 -10.21 12.38
C GLY A 97 -16.43 -9.06 11.55
N HIS A 98 -15.96 -8.03 12.26
CA HIS A 98 -15.37 -6.84 11.66
C HIS A 98 -13.87 -6.93 11.65
N TYR A 99 -13.31 -6.96 10.45
CA TYR A 99 -11.88 -6.96 10.20
C TYR A 99 -11.43 -5.56 9.81
N ARG A 100 -10.27 -5.13 10.31
CA ARG A 100 -9.70 -3.83 9.97
C ARG A 100 -8.19 -3.90 9.96
N ASP A 101 -7.61 -3.13 9.05
CA ASP A 101 -6.21 -2.78 9.08
C ASP A 101 -6.03 -1.30 8.74
N THR A 102 -4.88 -0.74 9.10
CA THR A 102 -4.45 0.60 8.70
C THR A 102 -3.12 0.46 7.98
N VAL A 103 -3.09 0.84 6.70
CA VAL A 103 -1.87 0.95 5.91
C VAL A 103 -1.47 2.40 5.85
N GLU A 104 -0.24 2.69 6.26
CA GLU A 104 0.38 4.01 6.18
C GLU A 104 1.27 4.06 4.93
N ILE A 105 1.14 5.15 4.19
CA ILE A 105 1.84 5.37 2.93
C ILE A 105 2.40 6.78 2.96
N ASP A 106 3.72 6.88 3.00
CA ASP A 106 4.44 8.14 2.98
C ASP A 106 5.08 8.34 1.62
N ILE A 107 4.88 9.53 1.05
CA ILE A 107 5.51 9.93 -0.22
C ILE A 107 6.55 10.99 0.10
N ILE A 108 7.81 10.62 -0.02
CA ILE A 108 8.95 11.43 0.36
C ILE A 108 9.64 11.90 -0.91
N PRO A 109 9.60 13.20 -1.23
CA PRO A 109 10.33 13.73 -2.37
C PRO A 109 11.84 13.54 -2.15
N SER A 110 12.52 12.99 -3.15
CA SER A 110 13.96 12.84 -3.13
C SER A 110 14.60 14.12 -3.63
N ILE A 111 15.25 14.84 -2.72
CA ILE A 111 16.18 15.89 -3.09
C ILE A 111 17.39 15.15 -3.64
N LEU A 112 17.53 15.08 -4.96
CA LEU A 112 18.85 14.88 -5.56
C LEU A 112 19.69 16.08 -5.12
N SER A 113 20.43 15.91 -4.04
CA SER A 113 21.57 16.78 -3.75
C SER A 113 22.47 16.67 -4.98
N THR A 114 22.42 17.67 -5.85
CA THR A 114 23.47 17.91 -6.84
C THR A 114 24.73 18.23 -6.06
N VAL A 115 25.39 17.22 -5.52
CA VAL A 115 26.81 17.33 -5.20
C VAL A 115 27.50 17.30 -6.56
N LYS A 116 27.76 18.51 -7.06
CA LYS A 116 28.73 18.73 -8.13
C LYS A 116 30.12 18.32 -7.67
#